data_AF-A0A8T7FWB0-F1
#
_entry.id   AF-A0A8T7FWB0-F1
#
_cell.length_a   1.000
_cell.length_b   1.000
_cell.length_c   1.000
_cell.angle_alpha   90.00
_cell.angle_beta   90.00
_cell.angle_gamma   90.00
#
_symmetry.space_group_name_H-M   'P 1'
#
loop_
_entity.id
_entity.type
_entity.pdbx_description
1 polymer ?
#
loop_
_entity_poly.entity_id
_entity_poly.type
_entity_poly.pdbx_seq_one_letter_code
_entity_poly.pdbx_strand_id
1 'polypeptide(L)'
;MRLLFVFIMISSLFLIVGCSTVKDTTYLTPIPIETLSAYSGGKPIQHKLDAVIVGQRMLWGSRTSNIGELKVVFVDKITLTDALKKIGWTGRNWTKLSDNTKVWLVIFEGDWQLIFPVPGVEGEVVPTLEPPYHGCEYSLFTASDGSPLAGGSIPCPSDK
;
A
#
# COMPACT_ATOMS: atom_id res chain seq x y z
N MET A 1 39.00 -7.08 68.82
CA MET A 1 39.65 -7.11 67.48
C MET A 1 38.51 -7.18 66.46
N ARG A 2 37.93 -6.08 65.95
CA ARG A 2 38.43 -5.16 64.90
C ARG A 2 39.03 -5.87 63.69
N LEU A 3 38.22 -6.08 62.65
CA LEU A 3 38.55 -6.12 61.22
C LEU A 3 37.21 -6.10 60.45
N LEU A 4 36.78 -4.97 59.86
CA LEU A 4 37.05 -4.55 58.46
C LEU A 4 36.58 -5.60 57.42
N PHE A 5 35.90 -5.33 56.30
CA PHE A 5 35.47 -4.12 55.56
C PHE A 5 34.66 -4.65 54.35
N VAL A 6 33.59 -3.93 53.96
CA VAL A 6 33.21 -3.58 52.56
C VAL A 6 32.84 -4.71 51.57
N PHE A 7 32.01 -4.33 50.58
CA PHE A 7 31.61 -5.05 49.35
C PHE A 7 30.37 -5.96 49.56
N ILE A 8 29.21 -5.77 48.93
CA ILE A 8 28.87 -5.11 47.67
C ILE A 8 27.40 -4.67 47.68
N MET A 9 27.14 -3.36 47.56
CA MET A 9 25.90 -2.87 46.93
C MET A 9 26.03 -3.12 45.42
N ILE A 10 25.35 -4.15 44.90
CA ILE A 10 24.92 -4.25 43.50
C ILE A 10 23.44 -3.85 43.60
N SER A 11 23.02 -2.60 43.37
CA SER A 11 23.10 -1.84 42.12
C SER A 11 22.91 -2.74 40.90
N SER A 12 21.65 -2.91 40.47
CA SER A 12 21.21 -2.38 39.16
C SER A 12 20.10 -3.20 38.52
N LEU A 13 19.15 -2.44 37.95
CA LEU A 13 18.42 -2.75 36.72
C LEU A 13 17.50 -3.98 36.77
N PHE A 14 16.33 -3.79 37.39
CA PHE A 14 15.14 -4.41 36.82
C PHE A 14 14.90 -3.79 35.44
N LEU A 15 15.18 -4.61 34.44
CA LEU A 15 14.98 -4.38 33.01
C LEU A 15 13.58 -3.80 32.78
N ILE A 16 13.54 -2.51 32.46
CA ILE A 16 12.44 -1.92 31.71
C ILE A 16 12.50 -2.63 30.35
N VAL A 17 11.76 -3.72 30.23
CA VAL A 17 11.43 -4.33 28.94
C VAL A 17 10.48 -3.35 28.26
N GLY A 18 11.07 -2.29 27.72
CA GLY A 18 10.42 -1.43 26.76
C GLY A 18 10.07 -2.32 25.58
N CYS A 19 8.79 -2.68 25.48
CA CYS A 19 8.23 -3.27 24.29
C CYS A 19 8.30 -2.20 23.20
N SER A 20 9.47 -2.05 22.57
CA SER A 20 9.61 -1.28 21.34
C SER A 20 8.86 -2.07 20.29
N THR A 21 7.60 -1.71 20.07
CA THR A 21 6.87 -2.09 18.87
C THR A 21 7.65 -1.53 17.68
N VAL A 22 8.52 -2.35 17.10
CA VAL A 22 9.21 -2.03 15.86
C VAL A 22 8.12 -1.76 14.83
N LYS A 23 8.00 -0.50 14.40
CA LYS A 23 7.08 -0.11 13.34
C LYS A 23 7.55 -0.86 12.10
N ASP A 24 6.80 -1.87 11.68
CA ASP A 24 7.10 -2.62 10.46
C ASP A 24 7.00 -1.66 9.27
N THR A 25 8.14 -1.30 8.69
CA THR A 25 8.26 -0.44 7.51
C THR A 25 8.62 -1.25 6.26
N THR A 26 8.60 -2.58 6.33
CA THR A 26 8.99 -3.46 5.20
C THR A 26 8.11 -3.21 3.98
N TYR A 27 6.86 -2.76 4.17
CA TYR A 27 5.95 -2.37 3.10
C TYR A 27 6.41 -1.14 2.29
N LEU A 28 7.44 -0.41 2.74
CA LEU A 28 8.02 0.75 2.04
C LEU A 28 9.16 0.37 1.09
N THR A 29 9.68 -0.85 1.17
CA THR A 29 10.75 -1.29 0.28
C THR A 29 10.17 -1.78 -1.05
N PRO A 30 10.82 -1.48 -2.19
CA PRO A 30 10.41 -2.03 -3.48
C PRO A 30 10.27 -3.55 -3.44
N ILE A 31 9.15 -4.06 -3.96
CA ILE A 31 8.86 -5.49 -3.94
C ILE A 31 9.48 -6.15 -5.18
N PRO A 32 10.26 -7.23 -5.03
CA PRO A 32 10.81 -7.98 -6.16
C PRO A 32 9.72 -8.56 -7.07
N ILE A 33 10.00 -8.66 -8.37
CA ILE A 33 9.05 -9.18 -9.37
C ILE A 33 8.67 -10.62 -9.07
N GLU A 34 9.62 -11.41 -8.57
CA GLU A 34 9.43 -12.80 -8.20
C GLU A 34 8.38 -12.94 -7.10
N THR A 35 8.42 -12.07 -6.10
CA THR A 35 7.44 -12.03 -5.00
C THR A 35 6.04 -11.72 -5.50
N LEU A 36 5.91 -10.79 -6.46
CA LEU A 36 4.63 -10.42 -7.06
C LEU A 36 4.04 -11.58 -7.88
N SER A 37 4.88 -12.32 -8.60
CA SER A 37 4.45 -13.48 -9.40
C SER A 37 4.03 -14.70 -8.55
N ALA A 38 4.64 -14.88 -7.38
CA ALA A 38 4.37 -15.99 -6.48
C ALA A 38 3.12 -15.79 -5.60
N TYR A 39 2.59 -14.57 -5.52
CA TYR A 39 1.45 -14.27 -4.66
C TYR A 39 0.14 -14.88 -5.21
N SER A 40 -0.42 -15.85 -4.50
CA SER A 40 -1.76 -16.39 -4.76
C SER A 40 -2.79 -15.59 -3.95
N GLY A 41 -3.66 -14.83 -4.63
CA GLY A 41 -4.80 -14.16 -3.99
C GLY A 41 -5.84 -15.15 -3.43
N GLY A 42 -6.96 -14.65 -2.90
CA GLY A 42 -8.06 -15.49 -2.39
C GLY A 42 -7.97 -15.85 -0.91
N LYS A 43 -7.07 -15.21 -0.15
CA LYS A 43 -7.00 -15.30 1.31
C LYS A 43 -7.21 -13.92 1.94
N PRO A 44 -7.70 -13.86 3.19
CA PRO A 44 -7.78 -12.60 3.92
C PRO A 44 -6.42 -11.92 4.02
N ILE A 45 -6.37 -10.64 3.64
CA ILE A 45 -5.16 -9.83 3.68
C ILE A 45 -5.10 -9.15 5.04
N GLN A 46 -4.15 -9.56 5.88
CA GLN A 46 -4.06 -9.09 7.27
C GLN A 46 -2.99 -8.02 7.48
N HIS A 47 -1.91 -8.02 6.68
CA HIS A 47 -0.75 -7.17 6.89
C HIS A 47 -0.59 -6.13 5.78
N LYS A 48 0.04 -5.00 6.12
CA LYS A 48 0.29 -3.90 5.18
C LYS A 48 1.17 -4.34 4.02
N LEU A 49 2.20 -5.14 4.28
CA LEU A 49 3.08 -5.66 3.24
C LEU A 49 2.31 -6.48 2.19
N ASP A 50 1.45 -7.40 2.63
CA ASP A 50 0.60 -8.18 1.73
C ASP A 50 -0.32 -7.26 0.90
N ALA A 51 -0.88 -6.22 1.52
CA ALA A 51 -1.70 -5.25 0.80
C ALA A 51 -0.89 -4.48 -0.26
N VAL A 52 0.35 -4.07 0.04
CA VAL A 52 1.22 -3.43 -0.95
C VAL A 52 1.55 -4.38 -2.10
N ILE A 53 1.83 -5.66 -1.82
CA ILE A 53 2.05 -6.70 -2.86
C ILE A 53 0.82 -6.82 -3.77
N VAL A 54 -0.39 -6.91 -3.20
CA VAL A 54 -1.63 -7.00 -3.98
C VAL A 54 -1.87 -5.73 -4.79
N GLY A 55 -1.70 -4.56 -4.18
CA GLY A 55 -1.89 -3.27 -4.84
C GLY A 55 -0.94 -3.09 -6.02
N GLN A 56 0.34 -3.39 -5.85
CA GLN A 56 1.32 -3.27 -6.93
C GLN A 56 1.02 -4.25 -8.07
N ARG A 57 0.60 -5.49 -7.74
CA ARG A 57 0.17 -6.47 -8.74
C ARG A 57 -1.06 -6.00 -9.53
N MET A 58 -2.03 -5.35 -8.87
CA MET A 58 -3.19 -4.78 -9.55
C MET A 58 -2.80 -3.70 -10.55
N LEU A 59 -1.83 -2.83 -10.20
CA LEU A 59 -1.35 -1.78 -11.11
C LEU A 59 -0.59 -2.35 -12.31
N TRP A 60 0.16 -3.44 -12.13
CA TRP A 60 0.79 -4.16 -13.25
C TRP A 60 -0.20 -4.79 -14.24
N GLY A 61 -1.41 -5.12 -13.78
CA GLY A 61 -2.48 -5.56 -14.66
C GLY A 61 -3.16 -4.41 -15.42
N SER A 62 -2.80 -3.15 -15.14
CA SER A 62 -3.38 -1.96 -15.76
C SER A 62 -2.60 -1.55 -17.02
N ARG A 63 -3.14 -0.56 -17.76
CA ARG A 63 -2.46 0.05 -18.91
C ARG A 63 -1.47 1.14 -18.51
N THR A 64 -1.43 1.47 -17.23
CA THR A 64 -0.52 2.46 -16.65
C THR A 64 0.66 1.72 -16.04
N SER A 65 1.81 1.78 -16.70
CA SER A 65 3.04 1.20 -16.21
C SER A 65 3.81 2.23 -15.41
N ASN A 66 4.29 1.83 -14.24
CA ASN A 66 5.36 2.57 -13.58
C ASN A 66 6.68 2.32 -14.34
N ILE A 67 7.49 3.35 -14.52
CA ILE A 67 8.77 3.27 -15.26
C ILE A 67 9.99 3.61 -14.39
N GLY A 68 9.79 3.74 -13.08
CA GLY A 68 10.82 4.19 -12.14
C GLY A 68 10.67 3.51 -10.78
N GLU A 69 11.09 4.21 -9.73
CA GLU A 69 10.84 3.75 -8.36
C GLU A 69 9.38 4.02 -7.98
N LEU A 70 8.80 3.08 -7.24
CA LEU A 70 7.43 3.15 -6.77
C LEU A 70 7.44 3.39 -5.25
N LYS A 71 6.93 4.53 -4.80
CA LYS A 71 6.88 4.88 -3.38
C LYS A 71 5.47 4.65 -2.84
N VAL A 72 5.34 3.87 -1.76
CA VAL A 72 4.06 3.73 -1.06
C VAL A 72 3.82 4.96 -0.19
N VAL A 73 2.84 5.78 -0.56
CA VAL A 73 2.47 7.00 0.20
C VAL A 73 1.28 6.78 1.13
N PHE A 74 0.50 5.73 0.91
CA PHE A 74 -0.58 5.33 1.81
C PHE A 74 -0.85 3.83 1.73
N VAL A 75 -1.04 3.20 2.89
CA VAL A 75 -1.55 1.83 2.98
C VAL A 75 -2.27 1.65 4.31
N ASP A 76 -3.59 1.46 4.25
CA ASP A 76 -4.39 1.14 5.43
C ASP A 76 -5.61 0.27 5.10
N LYS A 77 -6.04 -0.48 6.13
CA LYS A 77 -7.29 -1.23 6.14
C LYS A 77 -8.39 -0.35 6.74
N ILE A 78 -9.26 0.15 5.88
CA ILE A 78 -10.31 1.13 6.24
C ILE A 78 -11.69 0.62 5.79
N THR A 79 -12.75 1.38 6.09
CA THR A 79 -14.07 1.10 5.54
C THR A 79 -14.11 1.50 4.06
N LEU A 80 -15.00 0.86 3.28
CA LEU A 80 -15.22 1.24 1.89
C LEU A 80 -15.59 2.73 1.79
N THR A 81 -16.49 3.22 2.65
CA THR A 81 -16.86 4.63 2.67
C THR A 81 -15.67 5.57 2.90
N ASP A 82 -14.77 5.26 3.84
CA ASP A 82 -13.60 6.10 4.11
C ASP A 82 -12.58 6.04 2.96
N ALA A 83 -12.43 4.89 2.32
CA ALA A 83 -11.60 4.75 1.13
C ALA A 83 -12.11 5.63 -0.01
N LEU A 84 -13.41 5.57 -0.31
CA LEU A 84 -14.05 6.36 -1.36
C LEU A 84 -13.92 7.87 -1.11
N LYS A 85 -14.10 8.31 0.14
CA LYS A 85 -13.85 9.71 0.53
C LYS A 85 -12.39 10.10 0.27
N LYS A 86 -11.43 9.23 0.62
CA LYS A 86 -10.00 9.53 0.50
C LYS A 86 -9.52 9.64 -0.95
N ILE A 87 -10.12 8.88 -1.87
CA ILE A 87 -9.84 8.98 -3.31
C ILE A 87 -10.74 10.01 -4.03
N GLY A 88 -11.57 10.76 -3.30
CA GLY A 88 -12.45 11.77 -3.87
C GLY A 88 -13.54 11.21 -4.80
N TRP A 89 -13.94 9.94 -4.62
CA TRP A 89 -14.91 9.29 -5.49
C TRP A 89 -16.31 9.86 -5.28
N THR A 90 -16.90 10.41 -6.34
CA THR A 90 -18.26 10.98 -6.35
C THR A 90 -19.27 10.15 -7.15
N GLY A 91 -18.83 9.06 -7.78
CA GLY A 91 -19.69 8.18 -8.57
C GLY A 91 -20.65 7.37 -7.71
N ARG A 92 -21.88 7.14 -8.20
CA ARG A 92 -22.87 6.29 -7.53
C ARG A 92 -22.74 4.82 -7.93
N ASN A 93 -22.96 3.94 -6.95
CA ASN A 93 -23.21 2.50 -7.01
C ASN A 93 -22.01 1.53 -6.84
N TRP A 94 -21.63 1.33 -5.58
CA TRP A 94 -21.07 0.06 -5.08
C TRP A 94 -22.18 -0.84 -4.51
N THR A 95 -23.33 -0.94 -5.19
CA THR A 95 -24.61 -1.49 -4.66
C THR A 95 -24.56 -2.93 -4.15
N LYS A 96 -23.47 -3.65 -4.39
CA LYS A 96 -23.27 -5.04 -3.93
C LYS A 96 -22.50 -5.14 -2.61
N LEU A 97 -21.81 -4.09 -2.19
CA LEU A 97 -20.98 -4.09 -0.98
C LEU A 97 -21.54 -3.12 0.05
N SER A 98 -21.48 -3.52 1.32
CA SER A 98 -21.84 -2.64 2.42
C SER A 98 -20.80 -1.53 2.57
N ASP A 99 -21.24 -0.32 2.90
CA ASP A 99 -20.39 0.83 3.27
C ASP A 99 -19.34 0.49 4.36
N ASN A 100 -19.69 -0.44 5.26
CA ASN A 100 -18.82 -0.90 6.36
C ASN A 100 -17.85 -2.01 5.96
N THR A 101 -17.87 -2.46 4.70
CA THR A 101 -16.95 -3.49 4.19
C THR A 101 -15.52 -3.04 4.42
N LYS A 102 -14.69 -3.92 5.00
CA LYS A 102 -13.26 -3.65 5.18
C LYS A 102 -12.53 -3.85 3.87
N VAL A 103 -11.79 -2.83 3.48
CA VAL A 103 -11.00 -2.78 2.24
C VAL A 103 -9.59 -2.35 2.57
N TRP A 104 -8.66 -2.73 1.71
CA TRP A 104 -7.34 -2.13 1.67
C TRP A 104 -7.32 -1.06 0.59
N LEU A 105 -6.86 0.13 0.97
CA LEU A 105 -6.49 1.19 0.05
C LEU A 105 -4.98 1.36 0.10
N VAL A 106 -4.35 1.20 -1.06
CA VAL A 106 -2.92 1.43 -1.25
C VAL A 106 -2.75 2.53 -2.28
N ILE A 107 -1.92 3.53 -2.00
CA ILE A 107 -1.59 4.62 -2.91
C ILE A 107 -0.09 4.64 -3.13
N PHE A 108 0.29 4.69 -4.39
CA PHE A 108 1.65 4.68 -4.87
C PHE A 108 1.94 5.99 -5.60
N GLU A 109 3.04 6.63 -5.24
CA GLU A 109 3.63 7.77 -5.94
C GLU A 109 4.74 7.25 -6.86
N GLY A 110 4.84 7.79 -8.07
CA GLY A 110 5.90 7.41 -9.00
C GLY A 110 5.74 8.06 -10.37
N ASP A 111 6.62 7.66 -11.28
CA ASP A 111 6.57 8.04 -12.69
C ASP A 111 5.79 7.00 -13.49
N TRP A 112 4.80 7.45 -14.23
CA TRP A 112 3.81 6.62 -14.90
C TRP A 112 3.79 6.88 -16.39
N GLN A 113 3.55 5.82 -17.15
CA GLN A 113 3.39 5.85 -18.59
C GLN A 113 2.22 4.98 -19.00
N LEU A 114 1.34 5.53 -19.83
CA LEU A 114 0.31 4.74 -20.49
C LEU A 114 0.92 3.96 -21.66
N ILE A 115 0.66 2.65 -21.69
CA ILE A 115 1.12 1.76 -22.76
C ILE A 115 0.13 1.82 -23.93
N PHE A 116 0.62 2.20 -25.11
CA PHE A 116 -0.11 2.26 -26.37
C PHE A 116 0.54 1.37 -27.44
N PRO A 117 -0.20 0.94 -28.48
CA PRO A 117 -1.65 1.11 -28.67
C PRO A 117 -2.45 0.20 -27.75
N VAL A 118 -3.71 0.52 -27.50
CA VAL A 118 -4.61 -0.39 -26.79
C VAL A 118 -4.91 -1.60 -27.69
N PRO A 119 -4.56 -2.83 -27.27
CA PRO A 119 -4.82 -4.01 -28.09
C PRO A 119 -6.31 -4.13 -28.42
N GLY A 120 -6.62 -4.27 -29.71
CA GLY A 120 -8.00 -4.42 -30.19
C GLY A 120 -8.76 -3.11 -30.41
N VAL A 121 -8.13 -1.94 -30.23
CA VAL A 121 -8.71 -0.65 -30.61
C VAL A 121 -7.79 0.07 -31.59
N GLU A 122 -8.16 0.03 -32.87
CA GLU A 122 -7.46 0.79 -33.92
C GLU A 122 -7.83 2.29 -33.83
N GLY A 123 -6.83 3.16 -33.94
CA GLY A 123 -7.04 4.61 -34.03
C GLY A 123 -7.21 5.34 -32.70
N GLU A 124 -6.86 4.74 -31.56
CA GLU A 124 -6.90 5.46 -30.29
C GLU A 124 -5.90 6.62 -30.22
N VAL A 125 -6.42 7.78 -29.81
CA VAL A 125 -5.66 9.01 -29.60
C VAL A 125 -4.81 8.86 -28.34
N VAL A 126 -3.50 9.03 -28.47
CA VAL A 126 -2.59 9.11 -27.32
C VAL A 126 -3.01 10.33 -26.47
N PRO A 127 -3.26 10.18 -25.15
CA PRO A 127 -3.65 11.28 -24.28
C PRO A 127 -2.59 12.38 -24.27
N THR A 128 -3.05 13.60 -24.01
CA THR A 128 -2.26 14.84 -24.08
C THR A 128 -1.21 15.02 -22.97
N LEU A 129 -1.24 14.19 -21.93
CA LEU A 129 -0.14 14.11 -20.96
C LEU A 129 1.01 13.35 -21.63
N GLU A 130 2.07 14.08 -22.01
CA GLU A 130 3.30 13.48 -22.53
C GLU A 130 3.84 12.49 -21.48
N PRO A 131 3.84 11.18 -21.75
CA PRO A 131 4.43 10.21 -20.85
C PRO A 131 5.95 10.35 -20.88
N PRO A 132 6.65 10.17 -19.74
CA PRO A 132 6.09 9.84 -18.44
C PRO A 132 5.58 11.05 -17.66
N TYR A 133 4.53 10.83 -16.86
CA TYR A 133 4.02 11.82 -15.91
C TYR A 133 4.27 11.36 -14.48
N HIS A 134 4.56 12.32 -13.60
CA HIS A 134 4.68 12.06 -12.17
C HIS A 134 3.30 12.17 -11.49
N GLY A 135 2.93 11.21 -10.66
CA GLY A 135 1.64 11.24 -9.97
C GLY A 135 1.37 10.05 -9.07
N CYS A 136 0.15 9.99 -8.54
CA CYS A 136 -0.28 8.92 -7.66
C CYS A 136 -1.36 8.05 -8.28
N GLU A 137 -1.15 6.74 -8.20
CA GLU A 137 -2.09 5.70 -8.57
C GLU A 137 -2.54 4.95 -7.31
N TYR A 138 -3.82 4.59 -7.22
CA TYR A 138 -4.33 3.80 -6.12
C TYR A 138 -4.80 2.42 -6.55
N SER A 139 -4.81 1.50 -5.60
CA SER A 139 -5.46 0.20 -5.69
C SER A 139 -6.39 0.02 -4.49
N LEU A 140 -7.62 -0.40 -4.78
CA LEU A 140 -8.68 -0.66 -3.82
C LEU A 140 -9.20 -2.09 -4.00
N PHE A 141 -9.14 -2.87 -2.94
CA PHE A 141 -9.55 -4.28 -2.96
C PHE A 141 -10.09 -4.72 -1.59
N THR A 142 -10.88 -5.79 -1.59
CA THR A 142 -11.50 -6.33 -0.37
C THR A 142 -10.45 -6.91 0.58
N ALA A 143 -10.62 -6.69 1.89
CA ALA A 143 -9.72 -7.28 2.89
C ALA A 143 -9.94 -8.79 3.10
N SER A 144 -11.11 -9.31 2.74
CA SER A 144 -11.51 -10.72 2.93
C SER A 144 -10.77 -11.71 2.06
N ASP A 145 -10.40 -11.30 0.85
CA ASP A 145 -9.94 -12.19 -0.21
C ASP A 145 -9.04 -11.51 -1.24
N GLY A 146 -8.85 -10.19 -1.16
CA GLY A 146 -8.05 -9.43 -2.11
C GLY A 146 -8.73 -9.22 -3.45
N SER A 147 -10.05 -9.35 -3.53
CA SER A 147 -10.81 -9.14 -4.77
C SER A 147 -10.70 -7.66 -5.19
N PRO A 148 -10.31 -7.38 -6.44
CA PRO A 148 -10.13 -6.02 -6.93
C PRO A 148 -11.48 -5.29 -6.99
N LEU A 149 -11.50 -4.05 -6.50
CA LEU A 149 -12.67 -3.18 -6.57
C LEU A 149 -12.43 -2.06 -7.58
N ALA A 150 -11.36 -1.29 -7.39
CA ALA A 150 -11.01 -0.17 -8.26
C ALA A 150 -9.50 0.09 -8.27
N GLY A 151 -9.06 0.82 -9.29
CA GLY A 151 -7.74 1.44 -9.34
C GLY A 151 -7.76 2.63 -10.30
N GLY A 152 -6.79 3.51 -10.17
CA GLY A 152 -6.63 4.65 -11.07
C GLY A 152 -5.88 5.82 -10.44
N SER A 153 -5.84 6.93 -11.18
CA SER A 153 -5.07 8.10 -10.81
C SER A 153 -5.81 9.02 -9.84
N ILE A 154 -5.09 9.57 -8.87
CA ILE A 154 -5.59 10.56 -7.91
C ILE A 154 -4.53 11.63 -7.62
N PRO A 155 -4.90 12.81 -7.11
CA PRO A 155 -3.93 13.71 -6.52
C PRO A 155 -3.15 13.00 -5.41
N CYS A 156 -1.83 13.19 -5.39
CA CYS A 156 -1.02 12.64 -4.32
C CYS A 156 -1.48 13.17 -2.96
N PRO A 157 -1.70 12.30 -1.96
CA PRO A 157 -2.02 12.75 -0.62
C PRO A 157 -0.93 13.70 -0.13
N SER A 158 -1.31 14.87 0.39
CA SER A 158 -0.34 15.75 1.04
C SER A 158 0.28 15.01 2.22
N ASP A 159 1.61 14.92 2.26
CA ASP A 159 2.34 14.41 3.42
C ASP A 159 1.83 15.17 4.67
N LYS A 160 1.28 14.43 5.64
CA LYS A 160 0.92 14.95 6.96
C LYS A 160 1.75 14.26 8.02
#